data_AF-A0A3A5VUE3-F1
#
_entry.id   AF-A0A3A5VUE3-F1
#
_cell.length_a   1.000
_cell.length_b   1.000
_cell.length_c   1.000
_cell.angle_alpha   90.00
_cell.angle_beta   90.00
_cell.angle_gamma   90.00
#
_symmetry.space_group_name_H-M   'P 1'
#
loop_
_entity.id
_entity.type
_entity.pdbx_description
1 polymer ?
#
loop_
_entity_poly.entity_id
_entity_poly.type
_entity_poly.pdbx_seq_one_letter_code
_entity_poly.pdbx_strand_id
1 'polypeptide(L)' 'MIPQSMRPLLALITILLGLIVIANHWVEFVSDTSDLLTSHVLGFLCALFGINLLSAPTAESGSVQARYQEDTQTKF' A
#
# COMPACT_ATOMS: atom_id res chain seq x y z
N MET A 1 -6.13 11.74 -5.50
CA MET A 1 -5.23 10.65 -5.93
C MET A 1 -3.96 10.74 -5.09
N ILE A 2 -3.54 9.66 -4.44
CA ILE A 2 -2.28 9.63 -3.68
C ILE A 2 -1.12 9.60 -4.69
N PRO A 3 -0.09 10.45 -4.56
CA PRO A 3 1.07 10.41 -5.43
C PRO A 3 1.72 9.02 -5.41
N GLN A 4 2.07 8.51 -6.58
CA GLN A 4 2.57 7.13 -6.71
C GLN A 4 3.87 6.90 -5.93
N SER A 5 4.71 7.93 -5.80
CA SER A 5 5.92 7.93 -4.96
C SER A 5 5.62 7.87 -3.45
N MET A 6 4.45 8.35 -3.01
CA MET A 6 4.06 8.38 -1.60
C MET A 6 3.27 7.14 -1.17
N ARG A 7 2.76 6.35 -2.12
CA ARG A 7 2.06 5.08 -1.84
C ARG A 7 2.83 4.10 -0.95
N PRO A 8 4.12 3.78 -1.19
CA PRO A 8 4.83 2.82 -0.34
C PRO A 8 5.00 3.33 1.09
N LEU A 9 5.27 4.64 1.25
CA LEU A 9 5.40 5.26 2.57
C LEU A 9 4.07 5.24 3.31
N LEU A 10 2.97 5.60 2.64
CA LEU A 10 1.63 5.55 3.21
C LEU A 10 1.23 4.11 3.58
N ALA A 11 1.53 3.15 2.72
CA ALA A 11 1.27 1.73 2.97
C ALA A 11 2.02 1.23 4.22
N LEU A 12 3.31 1.56 4.35
CA LEU A 12 4.11 1.21 5.54
C LEU A 12 3.56 1.84 6.81
N ILE A 13 3.20 3.12 6.78
CA ILE A 13 2.58 3.80 7.93
C ILE A 13 1.26 3.12 8.31
N THR A 14 0.44 2.74 7.33
CA THR A 14 -0.85 2.09 7.57
C THR A 14 -0.69 0.70 8.18
N ILE A 15 0.29 -0.08 7.71
CA ILE A 15 0.64 -1.38 8.29
C ILE A 15 1.15 -1.21 9.72
N LEU A 16 2.07 -0.28 9.94
CA LEU A 16 2.67 -0.02 11.24
C LEU A 16 1.61 0.42 12.25
N LEU A 17 0.68 1.28 11.84
CA LEU A 17 -0.45 1.69 12.67
C LEU A 17 -1.34 0.49 13.04
N GLY A 18 -1.65 -0.38 12.08
CA GLY A 18 -2.41 -1.60 12.35
C GLY A 18 -1.73 -2.52 13.36
N LEU A 19 -0.40 -2.70 13.23
CA LEU A 19 0.39 -3.49 14.17
C LEU A 19 0.45 -2.86 15.56
N ILE A 20 0.54 -1.54 15.67
CA ILE A 20 0.51 -0.83 16.95
C ILE A 20 -0.85 -1.02 17.64
N VAL A 21 -1.95 -0.92 16.89
CA VAL A 21 -3.31 -1.13 17.43
C VAL A 21 -3.48 -2.57 17.93
N ILE A 22 -2.94 -3.56 17.23
CA ILE A 22 -2.91 -4.95 17.70
C ILE A 22 -2.02 -5.06 18.93
N ALA A 23 -0.78 -4.57 18.88
CA ALA A 23 0.18 -4.69 19.97
C ALA A 23 -0.28 -3.98 21.25
N ASN A 24 -1.10 -2.92 21.12
CA ASN A 24 -1.64 -2.16 22.25
C ASN A 24 -2.36 -3.04 23.27
N HIS A 25 -3.00 -4.14 22.87
CA HIS A 25 -3.65 -5.02 23.84
C HIS A 25 -2.67 -5.72 24.78
N TRP A 26 -1.41 -5.93 24.39
CA TRP A 26 -0.39 -6.56 25.22
C TRP A 26 0.30 -5.56 26.16
N VAL A 27 0.27 -4.27 25.81
CA VAL A 27 1.04 -3.21 26.50
C VAL A 27 0.11 -2.28 27.28
N GLU A 28 -1.21 -2.46 27.18
CA GLU A 28 -2.25 -1.64 27.85
C GLU A 28 -2.05 -0.13 27.66
N PHE A 29 -1.46 0.29 26.53
CA PHE A 29 -0.93 1.63 26.35
C PHE A 29 -2.03 2.69 26.09
N VAL A 30 -3.20 2.30 25.58
CA VAL A 30 -4.20 3.24 25.02
C VAL A 30 -5.56 3.27 25.73
N SER A 31 -5.93 2.33 26.60
CA SER A 31 -7.07 2.41 27.56
C SER A 31 -7.63 1.01 27.87
N ASP A 32 -8.02 0.77 29.11
CA ASP A 32 -8.81 -0.41 29.54
C ASP A 32 -10.18 -0.52 28.84
N THR A 33 -10.68 0.55 28.24
CA THR A 33 -12.01 0.60 27.63
C THR A 33 -12.06 0.16 26.17
N SER A 34 -10.90 -0.07 25.52
CA SER A 34 -10.88 -0.52 24.14
C SER A 34 -11.17 -2.02 24.06
N ASP A 35 -12.30 -2.39 23.49
CA ASP A 35 -12.67 -3.79 23.26
C ASP A 35 -11.60 -4.54 22.43
N LEU A 36 -11.19 -5.70 22.93
CA LEU A 36 -10.12 -6.53 22.38
C LEU A 36 -10.46 -6.98 20.95
N LEU A 37 -11.73 -7.34 20.70
CA LEU A 37 -12.14 -7.75 19.36
C LEU A 37 -12.07 -6.57 18.39
N THR A 38 -12.60 -5.42 18.80
CA THR A 38 -12.65 -4.21 17.98
C THR A 38 -11.25 -3.72 17.59
N SER A 39 -10.30 -3.71 18.54
CA SER A 39 -8.91 -3.32 18.26
C SER A 39 -8.22 -4.27 17.27
N HIS A 40 -8.39 -5.58 17.40
CA HIS A 40 -7.82 -6.54 16.46
C HIS A 40 -8.43 -6.42 15.07
N VAL A 41 -9.75 -6.29 14.96
CA VAL A 41 -10.43 -6.11 13.67
C VAL A 41 -9.90 -4.86 12.99
N LEU A 42 -9.82 -3.73 13.70
CA LEU A 42 -9.30 -2.49 13.16
C LEU A 42 -7.82 -2.63 12.73
N GLY A 43 -7.00 -3.27 13.56
CA GLY A 43 -5.60 -3.51 13.26
C GLY A 43 -5.38 -4.38 12.02
N PHE A 44 -6.16 -5.46 11.86
CA PHE A 44 -6.14 -6.30 10.67
C PHE A 44 -6.61 -5.56 9.43
N LEU A 45 -7.66 -4.74 9.54
CA LEU A 45 -8.12 -3.91 8.43
C LEU A 45 -7.02 -2.94 7.97
N CYS A 46 -6.34 -2.26 8.90
CA CYS A 46 -5.20 -1.40 8.57
C CYS A 46 -4.05 -2.18 7.90
N ALA A 47 -3.69 -3.35 8.42
CA ALA A 47 -2.65 -4.18 7.83
C ALA A 47 -3.01 -4.63 6.41
N LEU A 48 -4.22 -5.16 6.19
CA LEU A 48 -4.70 -5.60 4.88
C LEU A 48 -4.80 -4.44 3.89
N PHE A 49 -5.23 -3.26 4.34
CA PHE A 49 -5.31 -2.07 3.49
C PHE A 49 -3.93 -1.61 3.05
N GLY A 50 -2.95 -1.59 3.95
CA GLY A 50 -1.57 -1.25 3.60
C GLY A 50 -0.91 -2.27 2.67
N ILE A 51 -1.17 -3.58 2.86
CA ILE A 51 -0.73 -4.62 1.93
C ILE A 51 -1.39 -4.42 0.56
N ASN A 52 -2.67 -4.10 0.51
CA ASN A 52 -3.38 -3.82 -0.75
C ASN A 52 -2.78 -2.61 -1.48
N LEU A 53 -2.42 -1.55 -0.75
CA LEU A 53 -1.75 -0.37 -1.31
C LEU A 53 -0.36 -0.69 -1.91
N LEU A 54 0.37 -1.66 -1.36
CA LEU A 54 1.65 -2.15 -1.89
C LEU A 54 1.48 -3.06 -3.10
N SER A 55 0.46 -3.92 -3.10
CA SER A 55 0.17 -4.86 -4.18
C SER A 55 -0.53 -4.21 -5.39
N ALA A 56 -1.01 -2.98 -5.24
CA ALA A 56 -1.65 -2.26 -6.32
C ALA A 56 -0.65 -2.03 -7.47
N PRO A 57 -1.02 -2.33 -8.74
CA PRO A 57 -0.14 -2.14 -9.87
C PRO A 57 0.35 -0.69 -9.89
N THR A 58 1.67 -0.56 -9.89
CA THR A 58 2.38 0.70 -10.10
C THR A 58 2.05 1.06 -11.54
N ALA A 59 1.16 2.04 -11.77
CA ALA A 59 0.89 2.51 -13.12
C ALA A 59 2.24 2.92 -13.70
N GLU A 60 2.79 2.13 -14.62
CA GLU A 60 4.05 2.47 -15.27
C GLU A 60 3.91 3.91 -15.75
N SER A 61 4.69 4.80 -15.14
CA SER A 61 4.92 6.12 -15.68
C SER A 61 5.54 5.87 -17.04
N GLY A 62 4.73 5.99 -18.09
CA GLY A 62 5.03 5.67 -19.48
C GLY A 62 6.49 5.36 -19.73
N SER A 63 6.86 4.09 -19.60
CA SER A 63 7.94 3.58 -20.42
C SER A 63 7.39 3.78 -21.83
N VAL A 64 7.91 4.78 -22.53
CA VAL A 64 7.70 4.94 -23.96
C VAL A 64 8.12 3.60 -24.53
N GLN A 65 7.13 2.73 -24.76
CA GLN A 65 7.31 1.50 -25.50
C GLN A 65 7.93 1.98 -26.79
N ALA A 66 9.22 1.70 -26.97
CA ALA A 66 9.93 2.02 -28.19
C ALA A 66 9.13 1.35 -29.30
N ARG A 67 8.27 2.13 -29.96
CA ARG A 67 7.66 1.72 -31.21
C ARG A 67 8.88 1.52 -32.09
N TYR A 68 9.24 0.27 -32.29
CA TYR A 68 9.97 -0.12 -33.48
C TYR A 68 9.05 0.32 -34.63
N GLN A 69 9.23 1.56 -35.03
CA GLN A 69 8.79 2.09 -36.28
C GLN A 69 9.71 1.39 -37.27
N GLU A 70 9.42 0.12 -37.54
CA GLU A 70 10.07 -0.62 -38.61
C GLU A 70 9.64 0.05 -39.90
N ASP A 71 10.54 0.92 -40.29
CA ASP A 71 10.71 1.63 -41.55
C ASP A 71 10.00 0.93 -42.72
N THR A 72 8.78 1.37 -43.02
CA THR A 72 8.04 0.96 -44.23
C THR A 72 8.55 1.69 -45.47
N GLN A 73 9.85 1.91 -45.61
CA GLN A 73 10.40 2.54 -46.81
C GLN A 73 11.71 1.92 -47.31
N THR A 74 11.56 1.17 -48.40
CA THR A 74 12.48 1.08 -49.55
C THR A 74 13.80 0.33 -49.40
N LYS A 75 13.84 -0.89 -49.94
CA LYS A 75 14.92 -1.32 -50.84
C LYS A 75 14.32 -2.12 -52.01
N PHE A 76 14.43 -1.48 -53.18
CA PHE A 76 14.30 -1.92 -54.58
C PHE A 76 13.81 -3.33 -54.87
#